data_AF-A0A9D9M0F2-F1
#
_entry.id   AF-A0A9D9M0F2-F1
#
_cell.length_a   1.000
_cell.length_b   1.000
_cell.length_c   1.000
_cell.angle_alpha   90.00
_cell.angle_beta   90.00
_cell.angle_gamma   90.00
#
_symmetry.space_group_name_H-M   'P 1'
#
loop_
_entity.id
_entity.type
_entity.pdbx_description
1 polymer ?
#
loop_
_entity_poly.entity_id
_entity_poly.type
_entity_poly.pdbx_seq_one_letter_code
_entity_poly.pdbx_strand_id
1 'polypeptide(L)'
;MRISYIFLLFLSYSFIGWVGEVIYCSIPAKKFINRGFLYGPICPVYGFGGLLVMSLLKSYSDTWIQLFLLAMFVTSILEYLTSWVMEKLFHTKWWDYSDMKFQIRGRVCLLNSLIFGTMATLASHYVHPALFGFIKSIDARYANMLALGLAVVLVTDMVFTLQTLISFNKQIARFYDFIESVKTKFREEEWLTSNNINSMIASVKEKLQLESNKFSKSFIAEFNNITAKSPRVMRLIQAYPKVRTVTDSFKLENIKLQLKIELAYRRQQLKQKKNAALAVQELSRTEIEENIKKQAAELKIKQENAAKNSFAYGLNFYKLFWVFFICSILGTIVETLYCLIVSGRMENRAGLIFEPLNPIYGAGGVIMTVLLLKLYNKRDMAVFAGSMVIGGLLEFLCSFFQDMIFHSVSWNYTGRTFSMFGGRTNFVYCIFWGFLGLWWVKDLYPDISRSVEKIPNKIGKIGTYVLVVLIAADILVSASAVGRMSARKKGKEASNKIEIILDKNFPDAKMEKLYPSMVFSD
;
A
#
# COMPACT_ATOMS: atom_id res chain seq x y z
N MET A 1 1.81 14.42 21.12
CA MET A 1 3.17 13.94 21.47
C MET A 1 4.09 14.30 20.29
N ARG A 2 5.35 14.68 20.52
CA ARG A 2 6.28 15.03 19.43
C ARG A 2 6.51 13.80 18.55
N ILE A 3 6.64 13.99 17.23
CA ILE A 3 6.84 12.90 16.26
C ILE A 3 8.10 12.09 16.60
N SER A 4 9.18 12.76 17.01
CA SER A 4 10.42 12.12 17.47
C SER A 4 10.20 11.17 18.64
N TYR A 5 9.38 11.54 19.62
CA TYR A 5 9.09 10.68 20.77
C TYR A 5 8.27 9.45 20.37
N ILE A 6 7.29 9.63 19.47
CA ILE A 6 6.50 8.51 18.93
C ILE A 6 7.41 7.54 18.16
N PHE A 7 8.34 8.06 17.36
CA PHE A 7 9.29 7.26 16.60
C PHE A 7 10.28 6.52 17.51
N LEU A 8 10.80 7.16 18.56
CA LEU A 8 11.67 6.50 19.53
C LEU A 8 10.93 5.44 20.34
N LEU A 9 9.65 5.66 20.69
CA LEU A 9 8.80 4.64 21.29
C LEU A 9 8.59 3.45 20.36
N PHE A 10 8.30 3.70 19.08
CA PHE A 10 8.19 2.66 18.06
C PHE A 10 9.44 1.78 18.02
N LEU A 11 10.63 2.41 17.91
CA LEU A 11 11.90 1.68 17.86
C LEU A 11 12.16 0.90 19.16
N SER A 12 11.85 1.48 20.31
CA SER A 12 12.04 0.83 21.61
C SER A 12 11.16 -0.41 21.74
N TYR A 13 9.89 -0.33 21.35
CA TYR A 13 8.99 -1.48 21.32
C TYR A 13 9.42 -2.54 20.31
N SER A 14 9.89 -2.12 19.12
CA SER A 14 10.43 -3.04 18.13
C SER A 14 11.67 -3.78 18.61
N PHE A 15 12.54 -3.11 19.37
CA PHE A 15 13.75 -3.70 19.95
C PHE A 15 13.40 -4.66 21.09
N ILE A 16 12.53 -4.26 22.02
CA ILE A 16 12.10 -5.12 23.14
C ILE A 16 11.38 -6.36 22.61
N GLY A 17 10.52 -6.19 21.61
CA GLY A 17 9.87 -7.30 20.93
C GLY A 17 10.87 -8.25 20.28
N TRP A 18 11.90 -7.71 19.61
CA TRP A 18 12.99 -8.52 19.05
C TRP A 18 13.74 -9.30 20.13
N VAL A 19 14.10 -8.67 21.25
CA VAL A 19 14.76 -9.37 22.38
C VAL A 19 13.88 -10.52 22.89
N GLY A 20 12.58 -10.26 23.10
CA GLY A 20 11.64 -11.29 23.54
C GLY A 20 11.55 -12.47 22.57
N GLU A 21 11.45 -12.19 21.27
CA GLU A 21 11.38 -13.20 20.20
C GLU A 21 12.67 -14.05 20.13
N VAL A 22 13.83 -13.40 20.24
CA VAL A 22 15.15 -14.06 20.23
C VAL A 22 15.29 -14.96 21.45
N ILE A 23 14.93 -14.49 22.64
CA ILE A 23 14.97 -15.29 23.88
C ILE A 23 14.04 -16.50 23.75
N TYR A 24 12.78 -16.26 23.36
CA TYR A 24 11.75 -17.30 23.22
C TYR A 24 12.19 -18.43 22.28
N CYS A 25 12.91 -18.10 21.20
CA CYS A 25 13.35 -19.08 20.22
C CYS A 25 14.74 -19.67 20.49
N SER A 26 15.65 -18.91 21.11
CA SER A 26 17.03 -19.33 21.32
C SER A 26 17.18 -20.29 22.51
N ILE A 27 16.41 -20.09 23.58
CA ILE A 27 16.49 -20.93 24.78
C ILE A 27 16.12 -22.39 24.46
N PRO A 28 14.95 -22.71 23.85
CA PRO A 28 14.61 -24.09 23.53
C PRO A 28 15.56 -24.70 22.50
N ALA A 29 16.10 -23.88 21.58
CA ALA A 29 17.01 -24.33 20.54
C ALA A 29 18.48 -24.47 21.01
N LYS A 30 18.81 -24.04 22.24
CA LYS A 30 20.17 -24.00 22.81
C LYS A 30 21.20 -23.31 21.90
N LYS A 31 20.76 -22.41 21.04
CA LYS A 31 21.60 -21.65 20.11
C LYS A 31 20.99 -20.29 19.85
N PHE A 32 21.82 -19.29 19.57
CA PHE A 32 21.33 -17.96 19.24
C PHE A 32 20.59 -17.98 17.90
N ILE A 33 19.30 -17.64 17.91
CA ILE A 33 18.46 -17.52 16.72
C ILE A 33 18.01 -16.08 16.60
N ASN A 34 18.59 -15.36 15.64
CA ASN A 34 18.14 -14.00 15.31
C ASN A 34 16.80 -14.06 14.55
N ARG A 35 15.72 -13.72 15.26
CA ARG A 35 14.34 -13.67 14.74
C ARG A 35 13.95 -12.32 14.12
N GLY A 36 14.90 -11.38 14.01
CA GLY A 36 14.67 -10.09 13.37
C GLY A 36 14.43 -10.26 11.87
N PHE A 37 13.31 -9.72 11.38
CA PHE A 37 13.01 -9.66 9.96
C PHE A 37 14.04 -8.79 9.22
N LEU A 38 14.39 -7.65 9.84
CA LEU A 38 15.41 -6.70 9.40
C LEU A 38 16.83 -7.20 9.74
N TYR A 39 17.88 -6.51 9.24
CA TYR A 39 19.26 -6.80 9.66
C TYR A 39 19.50 -6.41 11.10
N GLY A 40 18.99 -5.24 11.48
CA GLY A 40 19.05 -4.69 12.81
C GLY A 40 18.19 -5.45 13.80
N PRO A 41 18.43 -5.24 15.11
CA PRO A 41 17.75 -5.93 16.21
C PRO A 41 16.33 -5.38 16.44
N ILE A 42 15.50 -5.35 15.40
CA ILE A 42 14.18 -4.73 15.45
C ILE A 42 13.14 -5.60 14.76
N CYS A 43 12.00 -5.75 15.43
CA CYS A 43 10.80 -6.37 14.89
C CYS A 43 9.69 -5.31 14.78
N PRO A 44 9.44 -4.74 13.58
CA PRO A 44 8.48 -3.65 13.39
C PRO A 44 7.06 -3.94 13.90
N VAL A 45 6.62 -5.20 13.82
CA VAL A 45 5.29 -5.64 14.28
C VAL A 45 5.05 -5.31 15.75
N TYR A 46 6.06 -5.49 16.60
CA TYR A 46 5.98 -5.11 18.02
C TYR A 46 5.98 -3.61 18.23
N GLY A 47 6.68 -2.86 17.36
CA GLY A 47 6.65 -1.40 17.35
C GLY A 47 5.25 -0.86 17.10
N PHE A 48 4.60 -1.35 16.03
CA PHE A 48 3.22 -1.01 15.71
C PHE A 48 2.24 -1.52 16.77
N GLY A 49 2.44 -2.74 17.29
CA GLY A 49 1.59 -3.31 18.35
C GLY A 49 1.64 -2.47 19.63
N GLY A 50 2.84 -2.12 20.09
CA GLY A 50 3.03 -1.25 21.25
C GLY A 50 2.36 0.11 21.04
N LEU A 51 2.62 0.78 19.92
CA LEU A 51 1.99 2.07 19.64
C LEU A 51 0.46 1.99 19.55
N LEU A 52 -0.10 0.95 18.92
CA LEU A 52 -1.55 0.77 18.80
C LEU A 52 -2.19 0.54 20.17
N VAL A 53 -1.62 -0.34 21.00
CA VAL A 53 -2.13 -0.58 22.36
C VAL A 53 -2.03 0.70 23.19
N MET A 54 -0.89 1.40 23.19
CA MET A 54 -0.71 2.61 24.01
C MET A 54 -1.56 3.80 23.53
N SER A 55 -1.92 3.86 22.25
CA SER A 55 -2.75 4.95 21.71
C SER A 55 -4.24 4.68 21.82
N LEU A 56 -4.68 3.46 21.52
CA LEU A 56 -6.10 3.09 21.49
C LEU A 56 -6.63 2.69 22.87
N LEU A 57 -5.81 2.02 23.68
CA LEU A 57 -6.25 1.39 24.93
C LEU A 57 -5.87 2.17 26.19
N LYS A 58 -5.30 3.37 26.04
CA LYS A 58 -4.90 4.23 27.16
C LYS A 58 -6.06 4.50 28.12
N SER A 59 -7.27 4.75 27.61
CA SER A 59 -8.44 5.04 28.44
C SER A 59 -8.99 3.82 29.19
N TYR A 60 -8.45 2.63 28.93
CA TYR A 60 -8.88 1.36 29.53
C TYR A 60 -7.78 0.74 30.39
N SER A 61 -6.72 1.50 30.72
CA SER A 61 -5.57 0.99 31.48
C SER A 61 -5.90 0.65 32.94
N ASP A 62 -6.98 1.20 33.50
CA ASP A 62 -7.27 1.10 34.92
C ASP A 62 -7.74 -0.31 35.33
N THR A 63 -8.37 -1.05 34.41
CA THR A 63 -8.84 -2.41 34.66
C THR A 63 -7.99 -3.41 33.88
N TRP A 64 -7.18 -4.19 34.60
CA TRP A 64 -6.23 -5.15 34.02
C TRP A 64 -6.89 -6.16 33.07
N ILE A 65 -8.05 -6.68 33.46
CA ILE A 65 -8.79 -7.68 32.66
C ILE A 65 -9.33 -7.04 31.37
N GLN A 66 -9.86 -5.82 31.43
CA GLN A 66 -10.36 -5.13 30.24
C GLN A 66 -9.23 -4.80 29.28
N LEU A 67 -8.11 -4.27 29.80
CA LEU A 67 -6.92 -4.01 29.01
C LEU A 67 -6.40 -5.29 28.36
N PHE A 68 -6.34 -6.39 29.10
CA PHE A 68 -5.91 -7.69 28.59
C PHE A 68 -6.77 -8.16 27.42
N LEU A 69 -8.10 -8.15 27.56
CA LEU A 69 -9.03 -8.62 26.52
C LEU A 69 -8.98 -7.73 25.27
N LEU A 70 -8.94 -6.41 25.45
CA LEU A 70 -8.85 -5.46 24.34
C LEU A 70 -7.49 -5.53 23.66
N ALA A 71 -6.40 -5.64 24.42
CA ALA A 71 -5.06 -5.76 23.87
C ALA A 71 -4.91 -7.06 23.09
N MET A 72 -5.38 -8.19 23.64
CA MET A 72 -5.44 -9.47 22.95
C MET A 72 -6.16 -9.34 21.60
N PHE A 73 -7.28 -8.63 21.54
CA PHE A 73 -8.02 -8.41 20.31
C PHE A 73 -7.25 -7.55 19.30
N VAL A 74 -6.72 -6.41 19.73
CA VAL A 74 -5.94 -5.49 18.89
C VAL A 74 -4.68 -6.15 18.33
N THR A 75 -3.92 -6.86 19.16
CA THR A 75 -2.70 -7.55 18.73
C THR A 75 -3.01 -8.72 17.81
N SER A 76 -4.12 -9.43 18.01
CA SER A 76 -4.57 -10.50 17.10
C SER A 76 -4.95 -9.95 15.72
N ILE A 77 -5.61 -8.80 15.65
CA ILE A 77 -5.89 -8.13 14.36
C ILE A 77 -4.58 -7.74 13.68
N LEU A 78 -3.64 -7.14 14.42
CA LEU A 78 -2.35 -6.75 13.87
C LEU A 78 -1.55 -7.96 13.38
N GLU A 79 -1.50 -9.06 14.12
CA GLU A 79 -0.82 -10.30 13.73
C GLU A 79 -1.45 -10.87 12.45
N TYR A 80 -2.78 -10.94 12.38
CA TYR A 80 -3.48 -11.41 11.20
C TYR A 80 -3.18 -10.53 9.97
N LEU A 81 -3.27 -9.21 10.13
CA LEU A 81 -3.01 -8.25 9.06
C LEU A 81 -1.56 -8.34 8.59
N THR A 82 -0.61 -8.40 9.52
CA THR A 82 0.81 -8.54 9.22
C THR A 82 1.07 -9.83 8.46
N SER A 83 0.54 -10.96 8.93
CA SER A 83 0.65 -12.25 8.24
C SER A 83 0.10 -12.17 6.81
N TRP A 84 -1.04 -11.51 6.63
CA TRP A 84 -1.66 -11.33 5.31
C TRP A 84 -0.85 -10.42 4.38
N VAL A 85 -0.37 -9.27 4.87
CA VAL A 85 0.47 -8.34 4.11
C VAL A 85 1.78 -9.01 3.70
N MET A 86 2.44 -9.69 4.63
CA MET A 86 3.68 -10.41 4.34
C MET A 86 3.48 -11.53 3.31
N GLU A 87 2.36 -12.25 3.37
CA GLU A 87 2.01 -13.25 2.35
C GLU A 87 1.78 -12.61 0.97
N LYS A 88 1.17 -11.41 0.92
CA LYS A 88 0.94 -10.71 -0.35
C LYS A 88 2.20 -10.10 -0.96
N LEU A 89 3.09 -9.56 -0.13
CA LEU A 89 4.33 -8.96 -0.58
C LEU A 89 5.39 -10.00 -0.95
N PHE A 90 5.45 -11.12 -0.23
CA PHE A 90 6.53 -12.09 -0.35
C PHE A 90 6.08 -13.49 -0.78
N HIS A 91 4.80 -13.70 -1.07
CA HIS A 91 4.24 -15.00 -1.49
C HIS A 91 4.53 -16.16 -0.52
N THR A 92 4.80 -15.82 0.75
CA THR A 92 5.33 -16.75 1.75
C THR A 92 4.66 -16.48 3.09
N LYS A 93 4.24 -17.54 3.78
CA LYS A 93 3.82 -17.46 5.19
C LYS A 93 5.04 -17.62 6.08
N TRP A 94 5.34 -16.58 6.86
CA TRP A 94 6.50 -16.56 7.78
C TRP A 94 6.27 -17.37 9.06
N TRP A 95 5.03 -17.50 9.47
CA TRP A 95 4.58 -18.39 10.53
C TRP A 95 3.29 -19.09 10.12
N ASP A 96 3.09 -20.30 10.64
CA ASP A 96 1.90 -21.09 10.42
C ASP A 96 1.49 -21.80 11.71
N TYR A 97 0.30 -21.46 12.20
CA TYR A 97 -0.34 -22.05 13.38
C TYR A 97 -1.45 -23.02 13.02
N SER A 98 -1.48 -23.57 11.79
CA SER A 98 -2.52 -24.51 11.36
C SER A 98 -2.66 -25.73 12.27
N ASP A 99 -1.56 -26.15 12.91
CA ASP A 99 -1.52 -27.29 13.84
C ASP A 99 -1.95 -26.91 15.28
N MET A 100 -2.27 -25.64 15.54
CA MET A 100 -2.64 -25.13 16.88
C MET A 100 -4.16 -25.09 17.05
N LYS A 101 -4.64 -25.34 18.27
CA LYS A 101 -6.07 -25.23 18.60
C LYS A 101 -6.56 -23.78 18.51
N PHE A 102 -7.81 -23.59 18.11
CA PHE A 102 -8.47 -22.28 17.98
C PHE A 102 -7.70 -21.28 17.09
N GLN A 103 -7.20 -21.77 15.95
CA GLN A 103 -6.50 -20.95 14.96
C GLN A 103 -7.45 -20.33 13.92
N ILE A 104 -7.05 -19.19 13.36
CA ILE A 104 -7.72 -18.54 12.22
C ILE A 104 -6.80 -18.58 11.00
N ARG A 105 -7.10 -19.51 10.07
CA ARG A 105 -6.37 -19.74 8.80
C ARG A 105 -4.83 -19.91 8.95
N GLY A 106 -4.40 -20.40 10.11
CA GLY A 106 -3.01 -20.60 10.49
C GLY A 106 -2.25 -19.30 10.77
N ARG A 107 -2.93 -18.14 10.86
CA ARG A 107 -2.28 -16.82 11.02
C ARG A 107 -2.21 -16.34 12.46
N VAL A 108 -3.25 -16.65 13.23
CA VAL A 108 -3.41 -16.30 14.65
C VAL A 108 -3.95 -17.53 15.36
N CYS A 109 -3.57 -17.76 16.60
CA CYS A 109 -4.13 -18.81 17.45
C CYS A 109 -4.38 -18.28 18.86
N LEU A 110 -5.36 -18.87 19.56
CA LEU A 110 -5.76 -18.41 20.89
C LEU A 110 -4.59 -18.38 21.88
N LEU A 111 -3.71 -19.39 21.86
CA LEU A 111 -2.56 -19.43 22.77
C LEU A 111 -1.67 -18.19 22.61
N ASN A 112 -1.34 -17.81 21.38
CA ASN A 112 -0.49 -16.66 21.11
C ASN A 112 -1.23 -15.35 21.41
N SER A 113 -2.53 -15.27 21.10
CA SER A 113 -3.38 -14.15 21.48
C SER A 113 -3.35 -13.91 23.00
N LEU A 114 -3.44 -14.97 23.81
CA LEU A 114 -3.34 -14.87 25.27
C LEU A 114 -1.97 -14.36 25.72
N ILE A 115 -0.88 -14.89 25.14
CA ILE A 115 0.49 -14.43 25.44
C ILE A 115 0.65 -12.95 25.10
N PHE A 116 0.19 -12.52 23.92
CA PHE A 116 0.26 -11.12 23.50
C PHE A 116 -0.60 -10.20 24.38
N GLY A 117 -1.79 -10.65 24.79
CA GLY A 117 -2.63 -9.93 25.75
C GLY A 117 -1.92 -9.70 27.07
N THR A 118 -1.28 -10.74 27.62
CA THR A 118 -0.51 -10.65 28.87
C THR A 118 0.67 -9.71 28.71
N MET A 119 1.47 -9.89 27.65
CA MET A 119 2.62 -9.04 27.36
C MET A 119 2.24 -7.58 27.19
N ALA A 120 1.17 -7.29 26.44
CA ALA A 120 0.69 -5.93 26.21
C ALA A 120 0.18 -5.29 27.51
N THR A 121 -0.49 -6.05 28.38
CA THR A 121 -0.96 -5.57 29.69
C THR A 121 0.22 -5.21 30.61
N LEU A 122 1.20 -6.11 30.73
CA LEU A 122 2.41 -5.87 31.52
C LEU A 122 3.24 -4.72 30.93
N ALA A 123 3.37 -4.67 29.60
CA ALA A 123 4.08 -3.60 28.93
C ALA A 123 3.41 -2.24 29.14
N SER A 124 2.07 -2.18 29.20
CA SER A 124 1.35 -0.93 29.46
C SER A 124 1.58 -0.39 30.86
N HIS A 125 1.71 -1.27 31.86
CA HIS A 125 1.85 -0.88 33.27
C HIS A 125 3.31 -0.64 33.70
N TYR A 126 4.26 -1.41 33.16
CA TYR A 126 5.65 -1.37 33.61
C TYR A 126 6.60 -0.80 32.55
N VAL A 127 6.48 -1.27 31.31
CA VAL A 127 7.45 -0.92 30.25
C VAL A 127 7.17 0.47 29.67
N HIS A 128 5.91 0.79 29.36
CA HIS A 128 5.53 2.06 28.75
C HIS A 128 5.82 3.25 29.65
N PRO A 129 5.45 3.27 30.95
CA PRO A 129 5.75 4.41 31.81
C PRO A 129 7.25 4.64 31.96
N ALA A 130 8.04 3.56 32.09
CA ALA A 130 9.50 3.63 32.16
C ALA A 130 10.11 4.19 30.85
N LEU A 131 9.73 3.64 29.70
CA LEU A 131 10.22 4.09 28.39
C LEU A 131 9.79 5.52 28.09
N PHE A 132 8.53 5.86 28.33
CA PHE A 132 8.00 7.18 28.05
C PHE A 132 8.63 8.24 28.98
N GLY A 133 8.83 7.90 30.25
CA GLY A 133 9.56 8.74 31.20
C GLY A 133 11.00 9.00 30.75
N PHE A 134 11.71 7.95 30.33
CA PHE A 134 13.07 8.06 29.80
C PHE A 134 13.14 8.89 28.52
N ILE A 135 12.27 8.63 27.53
CA ILE A 135 12.29 9.40 26.28
C ILE A 135 11.94 10.87 26.52
N LYS A 136 11.04 11.15 27.46
CA LYS A 136 10.64 12.53 27.81
C LYS A 136 11.73 13.27 28.61
N SER A 137 12.64 12.57 29.30
CA SER A 137 13.77 13.20 29.98
C SER A 137 14.86 13.68 29.02
N ILE A 138 14.87 13.17 27.78
CA ILE A 138 15.78 13.62 26.73
C ILE A 138 15.31 14.97 26.18
N ASP A 139 16.20 15.95 26.15
CA ASP A 139 15.91 17.25 25.54
C ASP A 139 15.43 17.09 24.08
N ALA A 140 14.46 17.93 23.75
CA ALA A 140 13.81 17.99 22.45
C ALA A 140 14.77 17.95 21.25
N ARG A 141 15.88 18.70 21.31
CA ARG A 141 16.81 18.82 20.19
C ARG A 141 17.58 17.52 20.00
N TYR A 142 18.09 16.93 21.08
CA TYR A 142 18.81 15.66 21.03
C TYR A 142 17.90 14.50 20.64
N ALA A 143 16.65 14.48 21.13
CA ALA A 143 15.68 13.46 20.73
C ALA A 143 15.33 13.54 19.23
N ASN A 144 15.23 14.75 18.65
CA ASN A 144 15.03 14.92 17.22
C ASN A 144 16.24 14.43 16.40
N MET A 145 17.47 14.77 16.82
CA MET A 145 18.70 14.32 16.15
C MET A 145 18.84 12.80 16.22
N LEU A 146 18.59 12.21 17.39
CA LEU A 146 18.61 10.76 17.59
C LEU A 146 17.54 10.06 16.73
N ALA A 147 16.30 10.58 16.73
CA ALA A 147 15.23 10.05 15.90
C ALA A 147 15.58 10.10 14.41
N LEU A 148 16.15 11.21 13.93
CA LEU A 148 16.57 11.33 12.53
C LEU A 148 17.69 10.33 12.18
N GLY A 149 18.72 10.22 13.02
CA GLY A 149 19.81 9.28 12.80
C GLY A 149 19.33 7.83 12.76
N LEU A 150 18.49 7.43 13.72
CA LEU A 150 17.91 6.09 13.76
C LEU A 150 16.92 5.84 12.61
N ALA A 151 16.22 6.87 12.11
CA ALA A 151 15.37 6.76 10.93
C ALA A 151 16.19 6.46 9.67
N VAL A 152 17.33 7.13 9.48
CA VAL A 152 18.24 6.83 8.36
C VAL A 152 18.76 5.40 8.44
N VAL A 153 19.15 4.93 9.63
CA VAL A 153 19.59 3.54 9.86
C VAL A 153 18.47 2.55 9.52
N LEU A 154 17.25 2.80 10.02
CA LEU A 154 16.09 1.95 9.76
C LEU A 154 15.74 1.87 8.27
N VAL A 155 15.74 3.00 7.56
CA VAL A 155 15.45 3.04 6.12
C VAL A 155 16.52 2.28 5.35
N THR A 156 17.80 2.49 5.68
CA THR A 156 18.92 1.79 5.05
C THR A 156 18.79 0.28 5.24
N ASP A 157 18.50 -0.15 6.46
CA ASP A 157 18.28 -1.56 6.80
C ASP A 157 17.10 -2.15 6.01
N MET A 158 15.98 -1.42 5.93
CA MET A 158 14.79 -1.85 5.20
C MET A 158 15.10 -2.04 3.71
N VAL A 159 15.85 -1.13 3.09
CA VAL A 159 16.26 -1.24 1.68
C VAL A 159 17.10 -2.50 1.46
N PHE A 160 18.15 -2.73 2.26
CA PHE A 160 18.98 -3.92 2.13
C PHE A 160 18.19 -5.22 2.41
N THR A 161 17.28 -5.18 3.39
CA THR A 161 16.44 -6.33 3.74
C THR A 161 15.51 -6.69 2.57
N LEU A 162 14.86 -5.69 1.97
CA LEU A 162 13.99 -5.88 0.81
C LEU A 162 14.75 -6.45 -0.40
N GLN A 163 15.95 -5.94 -0.69
CA GLN A 163 16.80 -6.50 -1.76
C GLN A 163 17.11 -7.99 -1.52
N THR A 164 17.41 -8.34 -0.27
CA THR A 164 17.70 -9.73 0.11
C THR A 164 16.46 -10.61 0.01
N LEU A 165 15.28 -10.11 0.37
CA LEU A 165 14.03 -10.85 0.26
C LEU A 165 13.62 -11.12 -1.19
N ILE A 166 13.85 -10.17 -2.10
CA ILE A 166 13.65 -10.40 -3.54
C ILE A 166 14.59 -11.50 -4.03
N SER A 167 15.85 -11.49 -3.59
CA SER A 167 16.80 -12.56 -3.92
C SER A 167 16.40 -13.92 -3.31
N PHE A 168 15.81 -13.90 -2.11
CA PHE A 168 15.34 -15.07 -1.38
C PHE A 168 14.18 -15.75 -2.10
N ASN A 169 13.16 -15.00 -2.52
CA ASN A 169 12.04 -15.55 -3.28
C ASN A 169 12.48 -16.19 -4.60
N LYS A 170 13.45 -15.58 -5.29
CA LYS A 170 14.05 -16.17 -6.50
C LYS A 170 14.82 -17.46 -6.19
N GLN A 171 15.57 -17.52 -5.09
CA GLN A 171 16.31 -18.73 -4.68
C GLN A 171 15.37 -19.85 -4.23
N ILE A 172 14.31 -19.53 -3.48
CA ILE A 172 13.28 -20.50 -3.08
C ILE A 172 12.60 -21.06 -4.31
N ALA A 173 12.15 -20.23 -5.25
CA ALA A 173 11.51 -20.71 -6.47
C ALA A 173 12.40 -21.70 -7.23
N ARG A 174 13.67 -21.35 -7.46
CA ARG A 174 14.66 -22.27 -8.07
C ARG A 174 14.84 -23.57 -7.28
N PHE A 175 14.80 -23.51 -5.95
CA PHE A 175 14.91 -24.70 -5.12
C PHE A 175 13.70 -25.61 -5.27
N TYR A 176 12.48 -25.05 -5.34
CA TYR A 176 11.28 -25.85 -5.63
C TYR A 176 11.31 -26.44 -7.04
N ASP A 177 11.68 -25.66 -8.06
CA ASP A 177 11.85 -26.15 -9.43
C ASP A 177 12.87 -27.29 -9.50
N PHE A 178 13.97 -27.15 -8.76
CA PHE A 178 14.99 -28.19 -8.61
C PHE A 178 14.40 -29.45 -7.96
N ILE A 179 13.68 -29.33 -6.85
CA ILE A 179 13.04 -30.47 -6.17
C ILE A 179 11.99 -31.14 -7.05
N GLU A 180 11.21 -30.38 -7.82
CA GLU A 180 10.25 -30.92 -8.78
C GLU A 180 10.95 -31.66 -9.93
N SER A 181 12.09 -31.15 -10.41
CA SER A 181 12.95 -31.86 -11.36
C SER A 181 13.51 -33.17 -10.79
N VAL A 182 13.76 -33.23 -9.47
CA VAL A 182 14.16 -34.47 -8.78
C VAL A 182 12.98 -35.43 -8.71
N LYS A 183 11.81 -34.99 -8.26
CA LYS A 183 10.61 -35.84 -8.14
C LYS A 183 10.17 -36.42 -9.49
N THR A 184 10.36 -35.67 -10.57
CA THR A 184 10.04 -36.14 -11.93
C THR A 184 11.07 -37.13 -12.46
N LYS A 185 12.36 -36.95 -12.17
CA LYS A 185 13.44 -37.90 -12.55
C LYS A 185 13.48 -39.16 -11.69
N PHE A 186 13.18 -39.03 -10.40
CA PHE A 186 13.16 -40.10 -9.41
C PHE A 186 11.71 -40.29 -8.96
N ARG A 187 10.88 -40.83 -9.86
CA ARG A 187 9.46 -41.14 -9.57
C ARG A 187 9.38 -42.06 -8.35
N GLU A 188 8.47 -41.73 -7.43
CA GLU A 188 7.98 -42.59 -6.34
C GLU A 188 8.91 -42.90 -5.15
N GLU A 189 9.98 -42.15 -4.91
CA GLU A 189 10.75 -42.38 -3.69
C GLU A 189 10.22 -41.60 -2.47
N GLU A 190 9.83 -42.34 -1.43
CA GLU A 190 9.18 -41.90 -0.18
C GLU A 190 9.99 -40.85 0.62
N TRP A 191 11.30 -40.74 0.40
CA TRP A 191 12.21 -39.88 1.16
C TRP A 191 12.07 -38.37 0.87
N LEU A 192 11.32 -37.98 -0.17
CA LEU A 192 11.13 -36.58 -0.62
C LEU A 192 9.76 -35.98 -0.27
N THR A 193 9.18 -36.41 0.85
CA THR A 193 7.79 -36.09 1.26
C THR A 193 7.65 -34.96 2.28
N SER A 194 8.75 -34.31 2.70
CA SER A 194 8.66 -33.30 3.76
C SER A 194 8.19 -31.93 3.25
N ASN A 195 7.24 -31.29 3.95
CA ASN A 195 6.71 -29.95 3.61
C ASN A 195 7.63 -28.78 4.03
N ASN A 196 8.84 -29.07 4.51
CA ASN A 196 9.77 -28.08 5.07
C ASN A 196 11.08 -28.05 4.26
N ILE A 197 11.50 -26.85 3.86
CA ILE A 197 12.73 -26.63 3.08
C ILE A 197 13.96 -27.22 3.80
N ASN A 198 14.04 -27.10 5.13
CA ASN A 198 15.19 -27.61 5.90
C ASN A 198 15.33 -29.13 5.84
N SER A 199 14.23 -29.86 5.99
CA SER A 199 14.24 -31.32 5.91
C SER A 199 14.49 -31.78 4.48
N MET A 200 13.94 -31.09 3.48
CA MET A 200 14.24 -31.38 2.07
C MET A 200 15.74 -31.22 1.76
N ILE A 201 16.38 -30.13 2.20
CA ILE A 201 17.82 -29.92 2.03
C ILE A 201 18.62 -31.05 2.70
N ALA A 202 18.24 -31.42 3.93
CA ALA A 202 18.91 -32.49 4.67
C ALA A 202 18.81 -33.83 3.93
N SER A 203 17.61 -34.22 3.49
CA SER A 203 17.39 -35.48 2.78
C SER A 203 18.12 -35.53 1.44
N VAL A 204 18.16 -34.44 0.67
CA VAL A 204 18.94 -34.38 -0.58
C VAL A 204 20.43 -34.48 -0.30
N LYS A 205 20.92 -33.82 0.76
CA LYS A 205 22.33 -33.88 1.16
C LYS A 205 22.75 -35.28 1.61
N GLU A 206 21.90 -35.97 2.35
CA GLU A 206 22.10 -37.36 2.79
C GLU A 206 22.13 -38.32 1.58
N LYS A 207 21.19 -38.18 0.65
CA LYS A 207 21.14 -39.00 -0.57
C LYS A 207 22.34 -38.75 -1.50
N LEU A 208 22.81 -37.50 -1.61
CA LEU A 208 24.03 -37.14 -2.34
C LEU A 208 25.29 -37.80 -1.76
N GLN A 209 25.33 -38.02 -0.45
CA GLN A 209 26.44 -38.72 0.22
C GLN A 209 26.40 -40.22 -0.03
N LEU A 210 25.21 -40.82 -0.03
CA LEU A 210 25.03 -42.27 -0.19
C LEU A 210 25.10 -42.74 -1.65
N GLU A 211 24.60 -41.95 -2.60
CA GLU A 211 24.44 -42.35 -4.00
C GLU A 211 24.99 -41.32 -5.00
N SER A 212 26.18 -40.76 -4.75
CA SER A 212 26.75 -39.68 -5.58
C SER A 212 26.81 -40.00 -7.09
N ASN A 213 26.99 -41.27 -7.45
CA ASN A 213 27.10 -41.74 -8.84
C ASN A 213 25.77 -41.71 -9.63
N LYS A 214 24.61 -41.68 -8.96
CA LYS A 214 23.30 -41.56 -9.62
C LYS A 214 22.97 -40.13 -10.03
N PHE A 215 23.68 -39.14 -9.51
CA PHE A 215 23.42 -37.72 -9.76
C PHE A 215 24.44 -37.13 -10.75
N SER A 216 23.95 -36.41 -11.76
CA SER A 216 24.85 -35.76 -12.73
C SER A 216 25.76 -34.71 -12.06
N LYS A 217 26.97 -34.49 -12.58
CA LYS A 217 27.86 -33.42 -12.06
C LYS A 217 27.20 -32.03 -12.10
N SER A 218 26.37 -31.75 -13.12
CA SER A 218 25.62 -30.49 -13.20
C SER A 218 24.60 -30.34 -12.06
N PHE A 219 23.97 -31.43 -11.65
CA PHE A 219 22.98 -31.47 -10.58
C PHE A 219 23.62 -31.18 -9.21
N ILE A 220 24.78 -31.79 -8.95
CA ILE A 220 25.55 -31.54 -7.72
C ILE A 220 26.03 -30.09 -7.67
N ALA A 221 26.49 -29.56 -8.81
CA ALA A 221 26.90 -28.16 -8.93
C ALA A 221 25.71 -27.20 -8.71
N GLU A 222 24.54 -27.50 -9.25
CA GLU A 222 23.33 -26.70 -9.07
C GLU A 222 22.84 -26.71 -7.62
N PHE A 223 22.78 -27.88 -6.98
CA PHE A 223 22.42 -27.99 -5.55
C PHE A 223 23.40 -27.22 -4.65
N ASN A 224 24.71 -27.38 -4.88
CA ASN A 224 25.73 -26.64 -4.15
C ASN A 224 25.65 -25.14 -4.41
N ASN A 225 25.35 -24.71 -5.64
CA ASN A 225 25.18 -23.29 -5.99
C ASN A 225 23.93 -22.68 -5.34
N ILE A 226 22.83 -23.44 -5.23
CA ILE A 226 21.60 -22.99 -4.54
C ILE A 226 21.83 -22.90 -3.03
N THR A 227 22.53 -23.86 -2.43
CA THR A 227 22.76 -23.92 -0.97
C THR A 227 23.91 -23.02 -0.49
N ALA A 228 24.94 -22.77 -1.31
CA ALA A 228 26.12 -22.00 -0.92
C ALA A 228 25.97 -20.48 -1.04
N LYS A 229 25.01 -19.96 -1.82
CA LYS A 229 25.04 -18.55 -2.26
C LYS A 229 24.38 -17.50 -1.37
N SER A 230 23.88 -17.81 -0.19
CA SER A 230 23.48 -16.74 0.73
C SER A 230 23.40 -17.17 2.19
N PRO A 231 24.43 -16.85 3.00
CA PRO A 231 24.39 -17.02 4.46
C PRO A 231 23.16 -16.36 5.11
N ARG A 232 22.64 -15.30 4.49
CA ARG A 232 21.47 -14.54 4.96
C ARG A 232 20.14 -15.22 4.64
N VAL A 233 20.04 -15.86 3.48
CA VAL A 233 18.90 -16.74 3.15
C VAL A 233 18.86 -17.90 4.15
N MET A 234 20.03 -18.50 4.43
CA MET A 234 20.13 -19.56 5.44
C MET A 234 19.77 -19.07 6.84
N ARG A 235 20.16 -17.84 7.22
CA ARG A 235 19.71 -17.20 8.47
C ARG A 235 18.18 -17.15 8.55
N LEU A 236 17.50 -16.66 7.51
CA LEU A 236 16.04 -16.52 7.50
C LEU A 236 15.33 -17.87 7.53
N ILE A 237 15.84 -18.87 6.80
CA ILE A 237 15.29 -20.24 6.83
C ILE A 237 15.44 -20.86 8.22
N GLN A 238 16.56 -20.63 8.90
CA GLN A 238 16.79 -21.09 10.28
C GLN A 238 15.94 -20.32 11.30
N ALA A 239 15.77 -19.02 11.09
CA ALA A 239 14.97 -18.16 11.95
C ALA A 239 13.47 -18.49 11.85
N TYR A 240 12.99 -18.86 10.66
CA TYR A 240 11.58 -19.15 10.42
C TYR A 240 11.39 -20.57 9.87
N PRO A 241 11.56 -21.61 10.69
CA PRO A 241 11.53 -23.01 10.25
C PRO A 241 10.14 -23.48 9.80
N LYS A 242 9.08 -22.73 10.15
CA LYS A 242 7.70 -22.96 9.69
C LYS A 242 7.33 -22.14 8.46
N VAL A 243 8.32 -21.54 7.79
CA VAL A 243 8.08 -20.84 6.52
C VAL A 243 7.50 -21.81 5.50
N ARG A 244 6.36 -21.43 4.92
CA ARG A 244 5.74 -22.15 3.81
C ARG A 244 5.59 -21.18 2.64
N THR A 245 6.23 -21.51 1.52
CA THR A 245 5.95 -20.89 0.23
C THR A 245 4.56 -21.31 -0.19
N VAL A 246 3.75 -20.38 -0.69
CA VAL A 246 2.40 -20.70 -1.15
C VAL A 246 2.51 -21.33 -2.55
N THR A 247 3.02 -22.56 -2.64
CA THR A 247 2.98 -23.38 -3.87
C THR A 247 1.56 -23.93 -4.13
N ASP A 248 0.65 -23.78 -3.16
CA ASP A 248 -0.76 -24.19 -3.22
C ASP A 248 -1.70 -23.19 -3.92
N SER A 249 -1.19 -22.15 -4.59
CA SER A 249 -2.04 -21.17 -5.28
C SER A 249 -3.00 -21.83 -6.27
N PHE A 250 -2.62 -22.96 -6.88
CA PHE A 250 -3.49 -23.72 -7.80
C PHE A 250 -4.53 -24.62 -7.12
N LYS A 251 -4.22 -25.27 -5.97
CA LYS A 251 -5.21 -26.09 -5.24
C LYS A 251 -6.25 -25.23 -4.53
N LEU A 252 -5.83 -24.09 -3.98
CA LEU A 252 -6.72 -23.17 -3.28
C LEU A 252 -7.68 -22.46 -4.25
N GLU A 253 -7.28 -22.24 -5.50
CA GLU A 253 -8.10 -21.63 -6.53
C GLU A 253 -9.22 -22.58 -7.00
N ASN A 254 -8.92 -23.88 -7.15
CA ASN A 254 -9.93 -24.90 -7.45
C ASN A 254 -10.92 -25.12 -6.29
N ILE A 255 -10.46 -25.15 -5.03
CA ILE A 255 -11.35 -25.25 -3.86
C ILE A 255 -12.17 -23.96 -3.68
N LYS A 256 -11.60 -22.78 -3.95
CA LYS A 256 -12.34 -21.50 -3.96
C LYS A 256 -13.38 -21.44 -5.08
N LEU A 257 -13.10 -22.05 -6.23
CA LEU A 257 -14.04 -22.16 -7.34
C LEU A 257 -15.21 -23.05 -6.96
N GLN A 258 -14.95 -24.23 -6.38
CA GLN A 258 -15.99 -25.13 -5.87
C GLN A 258 -16.83 -24.51 -4.75
N LEU A 259 -16.21 -23.83 -3.78
CA LEU A 259 -16.92 -23.11 -2.71
C LEU A 259 -17.72 -21.91 -3.25
N LYS A 260 -17.22 -21.20 -4.26
CA LYS A 260 -17.97 -20.11 -4.90
C LYS A 260 -19.22 -20.63 -5.62
N ILE A 261 -19.12 -21.79 -6.27
CA ILE A 261 -20.24 -22.46 -6.94
C ILE A 261 -21.29 -22.89 -5.90
N GLU A 262 -20.87 -23.54 -4.81
CA GLU A 262 -21.75 -23.98 -3.72
C GLU A 262 -22.43 -22.79 -3.00
N LEU A 263 -21.67 -21.71 -2.73
CA LEU A 263 -22.20 -20.50 -2.10
C LEU A 263 -23.14 -19.71 -3.02
N ALA A 264 -22.91 -19.74 -4.33
CA ALA A 264 -23.82 -19.16 -5.31
C ALA A 264 -25.16 -19.93 -5.34
N TYR A 265 -25.09 -21.26 -5.30
CA TYR A 265 -26.26 -22.13 -5.24
C TYR A 265 -27.10 -21.91 -3.97
N ARG A 266 -26.47 -21.88 -2.77
CA ARG A 266 -27.15 -21.58 -1.50
C ARG A 266 -27.75 -20.17 -1.43
N ARG A 267 -27.06 -19.17 -2.00
CA ARG A 267 -27.59 -17.79 -2.08
C ARG A 267 -28.84 -17.71 -2.95
N GLN A 268 -28.92 -18.51 -4.00
CA GLN A 268 -30.10 -18.56 -4.86
C GLN A 268 -31.31 -19.15 -4.11
N GLN A 269 -31.10 -20.22 -3.33
CA GLN A 269 -32.13 -20.82 -2.48
C GLN A 269 -32.61 -19.87 -1.36
N LEU A 270 -31.69 -19.14 -0.72
CA LEU A 270 -32.03 -18.15 0.33
C LEU A 270 -32.77 -16.94 -0.24
N LYS A 271 -32.49 -16.54 -1.49
CA LYS A 271 -33.21 -15.45 -2.17
C LYS A 271 -34.66 -15.84 -2.47
N GLN A 272 -34.92 -17.09 -2.85
CA GLN A 272 -36.28 -17.62 -3.00
C GLN A 272 -37.04 -17.67 -1.66
N LYS A 273 -36.41 -18.13 -0.58
CA LYS A 273 -37.03 -18.13 0.76
C LYS A 273 -37.27 -16.73 1.33
N LYS A 274 -36.34 -15.80 1.09
CA LYS A 274 -36.45 -14.40 1.55
C LYS A 274 -37.54 -13.64 0.79
N ASN A 275 -37.72 -13.89 -0.50
CA ASN A 275 -38.78 -13.28 -1.30
C ASN A 275 -40.19 -13.82 -0.92
N ALA A 276 -40.29 -15.04 -0.39
CA ALA A 276 -41.53 -15.55 0.20
C ALA A 276 -41.80 -14.97 1.61
N ALA A 277 -40.75 -14.62 2.36
CA ALA A 277 -40.86 -14.05 3.71
C ALA A 277 -41.08 -12.52 3.73
N LEU A 278 -40.67 -11.80 2.67
CA LEU A 278 -40.84 -10.33 2.55
C LEU A 278 -42.25 -9.87 2.13
N ALA A 279 -43.21 -10.79 1.97
CA ALA A 279 -44.62 -10.47 1.74
C ALA A 279 -45.41 -10.25 3.04
N VAL A 280 -44.75 -10.28 4.21
CA VAL A 280 -45.37 -10.01 5.50
C VAL A 280 -44.55 -8.94 6.20
N GLN A 281 -45.20 -7.81 6.45
CA GLN A 281 -44.83 -6.75 7.40
C GLN A 281 -44.00 -5.57 6.86
N GLU A 282 -44.70 -4.64 6.20
CA GLU A 282 -44.39 -3.20 6.28
C GLU A 282 -45.62 -2.47 6.81
N LEU A 283 -45.54 -2.00 8.06
CA LEU A 283 -46.38 -0.96 8.66
C LEU A 283 -45.48 -0.16 9.61
N SER A 284 -45.23 1.09 9.22
CA SER A 284 -44.33 2.13 9.76
C SER A 284 -44.74 2.59 11.17
N ARG A 285 -43.91 3.02 12.14
CA ARG A 285 -42.60 3.74 12.21
C ARG A 285 -42.55 5.11 11.52
N THR A 286 -43.65 5.87 11.55
CA THR A 286 -43.74 7.16 10.85
C THR A 286 -43.72 8.43 11.71
N GLU A 287 -43.65 8.38 13.04
CA GLU A 287 -43.78 9.61 13.84
C GLU A 287 -42.49 10.10 14.53
N ILE A 288 -41.46 9.24 14.66
CA ILE A 288 -40.21 9.61 15.35
C ILE A 288 -39.19 10.28 14.41
N GLU A 289 -39.23 9.99 13.11
CA GLU A 289 -38.29 10.55 12.13
C GLU A 289 -38.56 12.04 11.82
N GLU A 290 -39.78 12.49 12.01
CA GLU A 290 -40.20 13.84 11.60
C GLU A 290 -39.71 14.91 12.59
N ASN A 291 -39.71 14.60 13.89
CA ASN A 291 -39.26 15.52 14.93
C ASN A 291 -37.74 15.68 14.98
N ILE A 292 -36.98 14.64 14.64
CA ILE A 292 -35.51 14.70 14.53
C ILE A 292 -35.09 15.54 13.31
N LYS A 293 -35.85 15.48 12.21
CA LYS A 293 -35.60 16.27 11.00
C LYS A 293 -35.79 17.78 11.23
N LYS A 294 -36.79 18.19 12.01
CA LYS A 294 -37.06 19.61 12.28
C LYS A 294 -35.97 20.26 13.13
N GLN A 295 -35.52 19.63 14.22
CA GLN A 295 -34.44 20.17 15.06
C GLN A 295 -33.08 20.21 14.35
N ALA A 296 -32.79 19.24 13.48
CA ALA A 296 -31.56 19.24 12.67
C ALA A 296 -31.55 20.33 11.58
N ALA A 297 -32.72 20.80 11.14
CA ALA A 297 -32.84 21.82 10.10
C ALA A 297 -32.49 23.23 10.61
N GLU A 298 -32.92 23.60 11.82
CA GLU A 298 -32.65 24.93 12.39
C GLU A 298 -31.17 25.14 12.76
N LEU A 299 -30.50 24.10 13.27
CA LEU A 299 -29.04 24.12 13.53
C LEU A 299 -28.22 24.23 12.23
N LYS A 300 -28.68 23.62 11.14
CA LYS A 300 -28.05 23.75 9.81
C LYS A 300 -28.17 25.16 9.24
N ILE A 301 -29.33 25.81 9.39
CA ILE A 301 -29.56 27.17 8.84
C ILE A 301 -28.62 28.20 9.51
N LYS A 302 -28.36 28.07 10.82
CA LYS A 302 -27.41 28.95 11.54
C LYS A 302 -25.95 28.73 11.13
N GLN A 303 -25.56 27.49 10.81
CA GLN A 303 -24.22 27.15 10.32
C GLN A 303 -24.01 27.50 8.83
N GLU A 304 -25.04 27.34 7.99
CA GLU A 304 -25.01 27.69 6.56
C GLU A 304 -24.85 29.20 6.34
N ASN A 305 -25.46 30.04 7.19
CA ASN A 305 -25.33 31.49 7.08
C ASN A 305 -23.94 32.02 7.51
N ALA A 306 -23.20 31.29 8.35
CA ALA A 306 -21.80 31.60 8.65
C ALA A 306 -20.82 31.09 7.56
N ALA A 307 -21.12 29.95 6.94
CA ALA A 307 -20.29 29.33 5.89
C ALA A 307 -20.39 30.03 4.52
N LYS A 308 -21.51 30.70 4.22
CA LYS A 308 -21.69 31.53 3.00
C LYS A 308 -20.71 32.71 2.87
N ASN A 309 -19.97 33.04 3.92
CA ASN A 309 -18.96 34.11 3.90
C ASN A 309 -17.59 33.68 3.38
N SER A 310 -17.39 32.45 2.90
CA SER A 310 -16.11 32.04 2.29
C SER A 310 -16.14 32.14 0.75
N PHE A 311 -15.07 32.66 0.14
CA PHE A 311 -14.92 32.77 -1.32
C PHE A 311 -14.94 31.41 -2.03
N ALA A 312 -14.62 30.33 -1.28
CA ALA A 312 -14.62 28.96 -1.77
C ALA A 312 -15.79 28.15 -1.20
N TYR A 313 -16.91 28.77 -0.81
CA TYR A 313 -18.08 28.03 -0.33
C TYR A 313 -18.79 27.25 -1.47
N GLY A 314 -19.07 25.96 -1.23
CA GLY A 314 -19.74 25.08 -2.19
C GLY A 314 -18.89 24.70 -3.40
N LEU A 315 -19.54 24.18 -4.44
CA LEU A 315 -18.92 23.89 -5.74
C LEU A 315 -18.90 25.16 -6.61
N ASN A 316 -17.94 26.03 -6.35
CA ASN A 316 -17.73 27.25 -7.12
C ASN A 316 -16.38 27.25 -7.84
N PHE A 317 -16.16 28.18 -8.79
CA PHE A 317 -14.92 28.25 -9.57
C PHE A 317 -13.66 28.28 -8.70
N TYR A 318 -13.65 29.12 -7.65
CA TYR A 318 -12.51 29.23 -6.74
C TYR A 318 -12.23 27.90 -6.05
N LYS A 319 -13.26 27.22 -5.52
CA LYS A 319 -13.10 25.90 -4.89
C LYS A 319 -12.49 24.91 -5.86
N LEU A 320 -13.06 24.79 -7.06
CA LEU A 320 -12.59 23.83 -8.05
C LEU A 320 -11.17 24.13 -8.52
N PHE A 321 -10.81 25.41 -8.65
CA PHE A 321 -9.44 25.81 -8.96
C PHE A 321 -8.45 25.40 -7.87
N TRP A 322 -8.77 25.65 -6.59
CA TRP A 322 -7.90 25.24 -5.48
C TRP A 322 -7.80 23.72 -5.35
N VAL A 323 -8.88 22.99 -5.62
CA VAL A 323 -8.85 21.52 -5.73
C VAL A 323 -7.92 21.08 -6.86
N PHE A 324 -8.07 21.66 -8.06
CA PHE A 324 -7.19 21.41 -9.20
C PHE A 324 -5.72 21.64 -8.83
N PHE A 325 -5.41 22.81 -8.28
CA PHE A 325 -4.04 23.20 -7.93
C PHE A 325 -3.41 22.25 -6.91
N ILE A 326 -4.13 21.95 -5.82
CA ILE A 326 -3.64 21.04 -4.77
C ILE A 326 -3.46 19.62 -5.31
N CYS A 327 -4.42 19.11 -6.09
CA CYS A 327 -4.32 17.79 -6.71
C CYS A 327 -3.16 17.70 -7.71
N SER A 328 -2.86 18.77 -8.45
CA SER A 328 -1.72 18.81 -9.37
C SER A 328 -0.37 18.71 -8.65
N ILE A 329 -0.25 19.31 -7.46
CA ILE A 329 0.96 19.18 -6.62
C ILE A 329 1.02 17.78 -6.01
N LEU A 330 -0.06 17.34 -5.36
CA LEU A 330 -0.11 16.05 -4.68
C LEU A 330 0.14 14.89 -5.65
N GLY A 331 -0.45 14.94 -6.84
CA GLY A 331 -0.22 13.96 -7.90
C GLY A 331 1.26 13.87 -8.28
N THR A 332 1.90 15.02 -8.51
CA THR A 332 3.35 15.08 -8.84
C THR A 332 4.21 14.48 -7.73
N ILE A 333 3.91 14.78 -6.46
CA ILE A 333 4.64 14.22 -5.31
C ILE A 333 4.45 12.71 -5.23
N VAL A 334 3.21 12.23 -5.30
CA VAL A 334 2.89 10.80 -5.20
C VAL A 334 3.54 10.01 -6.34
N GLU A 335 3.50 10.53 -7.56
CA GLU A 335 4.09 9.86 -8.72
C GLU A 335 5.63 9.87 -8.66
N THR A 336 6.24 10.98 -8.24
CA THR A 336 7.70 11.07 -8.03
C THR A 336 8.16 10.07 -6.97
N LEU A 337 7.43 9.97 -5.85
CA LEU A 337 7.73 8.99 -4.79
C LEU A 337 7.54 7.55 -5.28
N TYR A 338 6.48 7.29 -6.05
CA TYR A 338 6.25 5.98 -6.64
C TYR A 338 7.42 5.56 -7.55
N CYS A 339 7.90 6.46 -8.42
CA CYS A 339 9.06 6.18 -9.27
C CYS A 339 10.36 6.01 -8.49
N LEU A 340 10.56 6.77 -7.42
CA LEU A 340 11.71 6.55 -6.53
C LEU A 340 11.67 5.13 -5.91
N ILE A 341 10.49 4.68 -5.47
CA ILE A 341 10.31 3.38 -4.83
C ILE A 341 10.47 2.22 -5.83
N VAL A 342 9.88 2.36 -7.03
CA VAL A 342 9.84 1.27 -8.03
C VAL A 342 11.09 1.22 -8.89
N SER A 343 11.55 2.37 -9.38
CA SER A 343 12.68 2.49 -10.32
C SER A 343 14.02 2.70 -9.62
N GLY A 344 14.01 3.13 -8.35
CA GLY A 344 15.22 3.50 -7.61
C GLY A 344 15.88 4.80 -8.12
N ARG A 345 15.20 5.56 -8.98
CA ARG A 345 15.68 6.81 -9.57
C ARG A 345 14.70 7.93 -9.29
N MET A 346 15.22 9.11 -8.97
CA MET A 346 14.43 10.33 -8.91
C MET A 346 14.15 10.80 -10.33
N GLU A 347 12.89 10.72 -10.72
CA GLU A 347 12.42 11.22 -12.02
C GLU A 347 11.43 12.35 -11.76
N ASN A 348 11.56 13.46 -12.50
CA ASN A 348 10.59 14.55 -12.42
C ASN A 348 9.30 14.09 -13.09
N ARG A 349 8.18 14.20 -12.37
CA ARG A 349 6.83 13.85 -12.83
C ARG A 349 5.91 15.06 -12.98
N ALA A 350 6.47 16.26 -12.95
CA ALA A 350 5.76 17.46 -13.31
C ALA A 350 5.32 17.39 -14.78
N GLY A 351 4.06 17.76 -15.05
CA GLY A 351 3.55 17.89 -16.42
C GLY A 351 3.97 19.21 -17.08
N LEU A 352 4.28 20.21 -16.26
CA LEU A 352 4.69 21.55 -16.69
C LEU A 352 6.21 21.76 -16.53
N ILE A 353 6.75 22.71 -17.31
CA ILE A 353 8.17 22.98 -17.40
C ILE A 353 8.67 23.80 -16.21
N PHE A 354 7.93 24.83 -15.79
CA PHE A 354 8.38 25.76 -14.75
C PHE A 354 7.86 25.40 -13.37
N GLU A 355 6.62 24.93 -13.30
CA GLU A 355 5.94 24.62 -12.04
C GLU A 355 5.92 23.10 -11.79
N PRO A 356 6.10 22.63 -10.53
CA PRO A 356 6.04 21.21 -10.19
C PRO A 356 4.58 20.70 -10.13
N LEU A 357 3.82 21.01 -11.18
CA LEU A 357 2.41 20.72 -11.32
C LEU A 357 2.20 19.72 -12.43
N ASN A 358 1.31 18.77 -12.18
CA ASN A 358 0.83 17.85 -13.19
C ASN A 358 -0.68 18.11 -13.39
N PRO A 359 -1.06 18.80 -14.48
CA PRO A 359 -2.45 19.17 -14.77
C PRO A 359 -3.40 17.98 -14.90
N ILE A 360 -2.90 16.79 -15.25
CA ILE A 360 -3.73 15.58 -15.41
C ILE A 360 -4.31 15.17 -14.06
N TYR A 361 -3.49 15.16 -13.00
CA TYR A 361 -3.98 14.88 -11.64
C TYR A 361 -4.91 15.96 -11.11
N GLY A 362 -4.63 17.23 -11.44
CA GLY A 362 -5.52 18.35 -11.10
C GLY A 362 -6.91 18.19 -11.72
N ALA A 363 -6.95 17.93 -13.02
CA ALA A 363 -8.20 17.71 -13.76
C ALA A 363 -8.93 16.46 -13.25
N GLY A 364 -8.21 15.36 -13.03
CA GLY A 364 -8.76 14.14 -12.44
C GLY A 364 -9.38 14.39 -11.07
N GLY A 365 -8.71 15.14 -10.19
CA GLY A 365 -9.22 15.52 -8.87
C GLY A 365 -10.49 16.35 -8.93
N VAL A 366 -10.59 17.32 -9.85
CA VAL A 366 -11.81 18.11 -10.07
C VAL A 366 -12.95 17.24 -10.58
N ILE A 367 -12.71 16.42 -11.60
CA ILE A 367 -13.77 15.60 -12.21
C ILE A 367 -14.27 14.56 -11.20
N MET A 368 -13.36 13.89 -10.50
CA MET A 368 -13.70 12.96 -9.41
C MET A 368 -14.50 13.66 -8.32
N THR A 369 -14.11 14.87 -7.92
CA THR A 369 -14.87 15.67 -6.95
C THR A 369 -16.29 15.94 -7.44
N VAL A 370 -16.46 16.52 -8.63
CA VAL A 370 -17.77 16.89 -9.17
C VAL A 370 -18.69 15.68 -9.35
N LEU A 371 -18.16 14.57 -9.89
CA LEU A 371 -18.95 13.38 -10.19
C LEU A 371 -19.27 12.56 -8.94
N LEU A 372 -18.34 12.46 -7.98
CA LEU A 372 -18.49 11.60 -6.81
C LEU A 372 -19.07 12.31 -5.58
N LEU A 373 -19.12 13.65 -5.54
CA LEU A 373 -19.71 14.36 -4.39
C LEU A 373 -21.16 13.95 -4.12
N LYS A 374 -21.92 13.63 -5.19
CA LYS A 374 -23.30 13.13 -5.08
C LYS A 374 -23.38 11.77 -4.37
N LEU A 375 -22.28 11.02 -4.37
CA LEU A 375 -22.16 9.73 -3.70
C LEU A 375 -21.61 9.84 -2.27
N TYR A 376 -21.20 11.03 -1.81
CA TYR A 376 -20.57 11.24 -0.49
C TYR A 376 -21.36 10.63 0.68
N ASN A 377 -22.69 10.81 0.70
CA ASN A 377 -23.57 10.28 1.73
C ASN A 377 -24.06 8.85 1.48
N LYS A 378 -23.63 8.20 0.39
CA LYS A 378 -23.98 6.80 0.09
C LYS A 378 -23.02 5.85 0.80
N ARG A 379 -23.38 4.56 0.79
CA ARG A 379 -22.57 3.46 1.33
C ARG A 379 -21.18 3.44 0.67
N ASP A 380 -20.16 3.09 1.44
CA ASP A 380 -18.77 3.08 0.97
C ASP A 380 -18.57 2.22 -0.29
N MET A 381 -19.29 1.10 -0.39
CA MET A 381 -19.25 0.26 -1.59
C MET A 381 -19.77 0.97 -2.85
N ALA A 382 -20.77 1.86 -2.72
CA ALA A 382 -21.28 2.63 -3.85
C ALA A 382 -20.29 3.71 -4.28
N VAL A 383 -19.63 4.36 -3.32
CA VAL A 383 -18.55 5.32 -3.59
C VAL A 383 -17.38 4.61 -4.26
N PHE A 384 -16.97 3.46 -3.74
CA PHE A 384 -15.91 2.63 -4.30
C PHE A 384 -16.23 2.20 -5.73
N ALA A 385 -17.42 1.64 -5.97
CA ALA A 385 -17.83 1.18 -7.31
C ALA A 385 -17.95 2.35 -8.30
N GLY A 386 -18.53 3.48 -7.87
CA GLY A 386 -18.61 4.69 -8.69
C GLY A 386 -17.22 5.23 -9.05
N SER A 387 -16.31 5.25 -8.07
CA SER A 387 -14.92 5.69 -8.27
C SER A 387 -14.13 4.76 -9.18
N MET A 388 -14.35 3.45 -9.08
CA MET A 388 -13.73 2.44 -9.94
C MET A 388 -14.11 2.65 -11.41
N VAL A 389 -15.40 2.91 -11.68
CA VAL A 389 -15.90 3.16 -13.04
C VAL A 389 -15.43 4.51 -13.56
N ILE A 390 -15.61 5.58 -12.78
CA ILE A 390 -15.26 6.94 -13.20
C ILE A 390 -13.75 7.06 -13.41
N GLY A 391 -12.92 6.54 -12.50
CA GLY A 391 -11.47 6.58 -12.65
C GLY A 391 -10.97 5.78 -13.85
N GLY A 392 -11.51 4.57 -14.07
CA GLY A 392 -11.17 3.77 -15.25
C GLY A 392 -11.57 4.44 -16.57
N LEU A 393 -12.74 5.10 -16.61
CA LEU A 393 -13.17 5.88 -17.76
C LEU A 393 -12.29 7.12 -17.99
N LEU A 394 -11.91 7.83 -16.94
CA LEU A 394 -11.01 8.98 -17.04
C LEU A 394 -9.64 8.57 -17.57
N GLU A 395 -9.09 7.46 -17.08
CA GLU A 395 -7.81 6.92 -17.56
C GLU A 395 -7.89 6.55 -19.04
N PHE A 396 -8.98 5.90 -19.48
CA PHE A 396 -9.19 5.63 -20.90
C PHE A 396 -9.28 6.92 -21.73
N LEU A 397 -10.09 7.89 -21.31
CA LEU A 397 -10.29 9.15 -22.04
C LEU A 397 -9.00 9.97 -22.13
N CYS A 398 -8.21 10.06 -21.04
CA CYS A 398 -6.93 10.74 -21.05
C CYS A 398 -5.95 10.09 -22.04
N SER A 399 -5.85 8.76 -22.04
CA SER A 399 -5.03 8.04 -23.01
C SER A 399 -5.50 8.28 -24.45
N PHE A 400 -6.82 8.26 -24.69
CA PHE A 400 -7.40 8.46 -26.01
C PHE A 400 -7.16 9.88 -26.56
N PHE A 401 -7.42 10.92 -25.76
CA PHE A 401 -7.22 12.30 -26.18
C PHE A 401 -5.74 12.65 -26.36
N GLN A 402 -4.86 12.12 -25.49
CA GLN A 402 -3.42 12.33 -25.63
C GLN A 402 -2.91 11.76 -26.96
N ASP A 403 -3.35 10.56 -27.32
CA ASP A 403 -2.97 9.92 -28.58
C ASP A 403 -3.51 10.71 -29.78
N MET A 404 -4.77 11.17 -29.72
CA MET A 404 -5.39 11.97 -30.78
C MET A 404 -4.68 13.31 -31.04
N ILE A 405 -4.21 13.99 -29.98
CA ILE A 405 -3.63 15.34 -30.08
C ILE A 405 -2.11 15.28 -30.29
N PHE A 406 -1.42 14.39 -29.59
CA PHE A 406 0.04 14.38 -29.50
C PHE A 406 0.69 13.14 -30.14
N HIS A 407 -0.10 12.16 -30.60
CA HIS A 407 0.39 10.87 -31.09
C HIS A 407 1.38 10.22 -30.11
N SER A 408 0.96 10.17 -28.84
CA SER A 408 1.73 9.57 -27.75
C SER A 408 0.79 8.96 -26.72
N VAL A 409 1.29 7.98 -25.96
CA VAL A 409 0.57 7.41 -24.83
C VAL A 409 1.46 7.42 -23.59
N SER A 410 0.95 7.97 -22.48
CA SER A 410 1.70 8.03 -21.21
C SER A 410 1.71 6.70 -20.46
N TRP A 411 0.76 5.80 -20.75
CA TRP A 411 0.72 4.44 -20.20
C TRP A 411 0.16 3.45 -21.22
N ASN A 412 0.68 2.23 -21.20
CA ASN A 412 0.22 1.12 -22.03
C ASN A 412 0.28 -0.19 -21.23
N TYR A 413 -0.87 -0.81 -21.02
CA TYR A 413 -1.04 -2.08 -20.30
C TYR A 413 -1.23 -3.28 -21.24
N THR A 414 -0.92 -3.14 -22.53
CA THR A 414 -0.97 -4.25 -23.48
C THR A 414 -0.09 -5.39 -22.98
N GLY A 415 -0.61 -6.62 -23.01
CA GLY A 415 0.07 -7.82 -22.49
C GLY A 415 -0.04 -8.04 -20.97
N ARG A 416 -0.66 -7.14 -20.20
CA ARG A 416 -0.95 -7.37 -18.76
C ARG A 416 -2.31 -8.04 -18.55
N THR A 417 -2.43 -8.88 -17.53
CA THR A 417 -3.67 -9.57 -17.16
C THR A 417 -4.79 -8.55 -16.85
N PHE A 418 -5.99 -8.76 -17.39
CA PHE A 418 -7.14 -7.85 -17.29
C PHE A 418 -6.96 -6.45 -17.92
N SER A 419 -6.09 -6.35 -18.92
CA SER A 419 -6.04 -5.20 -19.83
C SER A 419 -7.37 -5.05 -20.60
N MET A 420 -7.85 -3.81 -20.75
CA MET A 420 -9.07 -3.48 -21.46
C MET A 420 -8.81 -2.37 -22.47
N PHE A 421 -9.64 -2.31 -23.53
CA PHE A 421 -9.59 -1.29 -24.57
C PHE A 421 -8.19 -1.09 -25.17
N GLY A 422 -7.54 -2.20 -25.54
CA GLY A 422 -6.21 -2.17 -26.18
C GLY A 422 -5.07 -1.69 -25.28
N GLY A 423 -5.15 -1.92 -23.96
CA GLY A 423 -4.09 -1.51 -23.03
C GLY A 423 -4.21 -0.11 -22.47
N ARG A 424 -5.26 0.64 -22.82
CA ARG A 424 -5.45 2.03 -22.36
C ARG A 424 -5.95 2.14 -20.92
N THR A 425 -6.56 1.07 -20.40
CA THR A 425 -6.94 0.93 -19.00
C THR A 425 -6.84 -0.53 -18.56
N ASN A 426 -6.87 -0.78 -17.26
CA ASN A 426 -6.74 -2.12 -16.70
C ASN A 426 -7.61 -2.26 -15.44
N PHE A 427 -8.26 -3.43 -15.30
CA PHE A 427 -9.22 -3.68 -14.22
C PHE A 427 -8.64 -3.47 -12.81
N VAL A 428 -7.38 -3.86 -12.60
CA VAL A 428 -6.71 -3.73 -11.32
C VAL A 428 -6.50 -2.25 -10.98
N TYR A 429 -6.18 -1.42 -11.97
CA TYR A 429 -6.07 0.03 -11.81
C TYR A 429 -7.43 0.67 -11.57
N CYS A 430 -8.51 0.19 -12.20
CA CYS A 430 -9.86 0.59 -11.82
C CYS A 430 -10.14 0.34 -10.33
N ILE A 431 -9.73 -0.81 -9.77
CA ILE A 431 -9.88 -1.10 -8.33
C ILE A 431 -9.08 -0.09 -7.48
N PHE A 432 -7.86 0.27 -7.90
CA PHE A 432 -7.09 1.32 -7.23
C PHE A 432 -7.81 2.66 -7.26
N TRP A 433 -8.40 3.05 -8.40
CA TRP A 433 -9.27 4.23 -8.48
C TRP A 433 -10.49 4.12 -7.56
N GLY A 434 -11.02 2.92 -7.37
CA GLY A 434 -12.08 2.62 -6.40
C GLY A 434 -11.69 3.01 -4.96
N PHE A 435 -10.53 2.57 -4.50
CA PHE A 435 -10.01 2.90 -3.17
C PHE A 435 -9.60 4.37 -3.06
N LEU A 436 -8.91 4.89 -4.07
CA LEU A 436 -8.46 6.27 -4.10
C LEU A 436 -9.65 7.24 -4.09
N GLY A 437 -10.70 6.97 -4.85
CA GLY A 437 -11.92 7.78 -4.86
C GLY A 437 -12.73 7.65 -3.58
N LEU A 438 -12.75 6.46 -2.93
CA LEU A 438 -13.35 6.30 -1.60
C LEU A 438 -12.63 7.18 -0.57
N TRP A 439 -11.30 7.08 -0.51
CA TRP A 439 -10.47 7.88 0.39
C TRP A 439 -10.54 9.37 0.07
N TRP A 440 -10.57 9.72 -1.22
CA TRP A 440 -10.75 11.10 -1.68
C TRP A 440 -12.07 11.69 -1.19
N VAL A 441 -13.18 11.02 -1.45
CA VAL A 441 -14.52 11.54 -1.16
C VAL A 441 -14.76 11.61 0.34
N LYS A 442 -14.39 10.57 1.10
CA LYS A 442 -14.73 10.45 2.53
C LYS A 442 -13.79 11.23 3.45
N ASP A 443 -12.51 11.31 3.10
CA ASP A 443 -11.49 11.81 4.02
C ASP A 443 -10.75 13.03 3.43
N LEU A 444 -10.13 12.89 2.25
CA LEU A 444 -9.18 13.88 1.74
C LEU A 444 -9.85 15.18 1.23
N TYR A 445 -10.93 15.07 0.44
CA TYR A 445 -11.66 16.23 -0.09
C TYR A 445 -12.28 17.09 1.02
N PRO A 446 -12.96 16.53 2.05
CA PRO A 446 -13.46 17.33 3.17
C PRO A 446 -12.36 18.13 3.88
N ASP A 447 -11.19 17.55 4.07
CA ASP A 447 -10.04 18.21 4.72
C ASP A 447 -9.47 19.33 3.86
N ILE A 448 -9.30 19.09 2.56
CA ILE A 448 -8.88 20.09 1.58
C ILE A 448 -9.90 21.22 1.50
N SER A 449 -11.19 20.89 1.38
CA SER A 449 -12.27 21.87 1.29
C SER A 449 -12.29 22.81 2.48
N ARG A 450 -12.20 22.27 3.70
CA ARG A 450 -12.12 23.05 4.95
C ARG A 450 -10.87 23.92 5.01
N SER A 451 -9.74 23.43 4.52
CA SER A 451 -8.48 24.18 4.51
C SER A 451 -8.52 25.35 3.54
N VAL A 452 -9.09 25.16 2.35
CA VAL A 452 -9.29 26.23 1.36
C VAL A 452 -10.27 27.28 1.87
N GLU A 453 -11.36 26.86 2.53
CA GLU A 453 -12.36 27.78 3.10
C GLU A 453 -11.82 28.69 4.21
N LYS A 454 -10.74 28.30 4.88
CA LYS A 454 -10.05 29.12 5.90
C LYS A 454 -9.24 30.27 5.32
N ILE A 455 -8.94 30.26 4.02
CA ILE A 455 -8.14 31.31 3.39
C ILE A 455 -8.98 32.61 3.34
N PRO A 456 -8.43 33.76 3.79
CA PRO A 456 -9.14 35.03 3.73
C PRO A 456 -9.59 35.38 2.31
N ASN A 457 -10.86 35.75 2.12
CA ASN A 457 -11.49 35.92 0.80
C ASN A 457 -10.71 36.81 -0.18
N LYS A 458 -10.21 37.96 0.28
CA LYS A 458 -9.49 38.91 -0.57
C LYS A 458 -8.19 38.28 -1.09
N ILE A 459 -7.44 37.63 -0.21
CA ILE A 459 -6.18 36.93 -0.53
C ILE A 459 -6.47 35.73 -1.43
N GLY A 460 -7.49 34.93 -1.09
CA GLY A 460 -7.92 33.76 -1.85
C GLY A 460 -8.28 34.10 -3.29
N LYS A 461 -9.12 35.13 -3.52
CA LYS A 461 -9.52 35.56 -4.87
C LYS A 461 -8.33 36.09 -5.69
N ILE A 462 -7.53 37.01 -5.12
CA ILE A 462 -6.36 37.58 -5.82
C ILE A 462 -5.35 36.47 -6.15
N GLY A 463 -5.03 35.61 -5.17
CA GLY A 463 -4.12 34.49 -5.36
C GLY A 463 -4.61 33.51 -6.42
N THR A 464 -5.93 33.25 -6.48
CA THR A 464 -6.53 32.41 -7.53
C THR A 464 -6.21 32.98 -8.92
N TYR A 465 -6.47 34.27 -9.17
CA TYR A 465 -6.23 34.86 -10.50
C TYR A 465 -4.74 34.91 -10.86
N VAL A 466 -3.87 35.23 -9.90
CA VAL A 466 -2.41 35.20 -10.13
C VAL A 466 -1.96 33.81 -10.54
N LEU A 467 -2.37 32.78 -9.79
CA LEU A 467 -2.02 31.39 -10.11
C LEU A 467 -2.62 30.93 -11.44
N VAL A 468 -3.86 31.31 -11.76
CA VAL A 468 -4.47 31.00 -13.06
C VAL A 468 -3.61 31.53 -14.22
N VAL A 469 -3.14 32.78 -14.14
CA VAL A 469 -2.33 33.39 -15.19
C VAL A 469 -0.97 32.69 -15.32
N LEU A 470 -0.30 32.39 -14.20
CA LEU A 470 1.00 31.71 -14.20
C LEU A 470 0.90 30.29 -14.78
N ILE A 471 -0.06 29.50 -14.28
CA ILE A 471 -0.29 28.13 -14.75
C ILE A 471 -0.69 28.11 -16.22
N ALA A 472 -1.56 29.04 -16.66
CA ALA A 472 -1.95 29.13 -18.07
C ALA A 472 -0.75 29.47 -18.97
N ALA A 473 0.12 30.39 -18.55
CA ALA A 473 1.34 30.70 -19.28
C ALA A 473 2.28 29.49 -19.36
N ASP A 474 2.47 28.75 -18.26
CA ASP A 474 3.30 27.54 -18.25
C ASP A 474 2.71 26.42 -19.12
N ILE A 475 1.39 26.18 -19.06
CA ILE A 475 0.70 25.24 -19.95
C ILE A 475 0.97 25.58 -21.42
N LEU A 476 0.84 26.86 -21.80
CA LEU A 476 1.07 27.30 -23.18
C LEU A 476 2.51 27.04 -23.62
N VAL A 477 3.49 27.40 -22.79
CA VAL A 477 4.92 27.17 -23.10
C VAL A 477 5.24 25.68 -23.15
N SER A 478 4.77 24.91 -22.17
CA SER A 478 4.98 23.46 -22.06
C SER A 478 4.38 22.71 -23.25
N ALA A 479 3.13 22.98 -23.60
CA ALA A 479 2.46 22.37 -24.74
C ALA A 479 3.15 22.73 -26.07
N SER A 480 3.57 24.00 -26.24
CA SER A 480 4.29 24.44 -27.44
C SER A 480 5.66 23.77 -27.57
N ALA A 481 6.37 23.59 -26.45
CA ALA A 481 7.67 22.91 -26.44
C ALA A 481 7.56 21.42 -26.79
N VAL A 482 6.57 20.71 -26.23
CA VAL A 482 6.28 19.30 -26.58
C VAL A 482 5.83 19.18 -28.04
N GLY A 483 4.97 20.10 -28.50
CA GLY A 483 4.56 20.17 -29.91
C GLY A 483 5.75 20.34 -30.86
N ARG A 484 6.74 21.16 -30.49
CA ARG A 484 7.96 21.32 -31.29
C ARG A 484 8.90 20.13 -31.24
N MET A 485 9.03 19.47 -30.10
CA MET A 485 9.75 18.20 -29.99
C MET A 485 9.14 17.14 -30.93
N SER A 486 7.81 17.04 -30.98
CA SER A 486 7.09 16.15 -31.92
C SER A 486 7.36 16.53 -33.39
N ALA A 487 7.34 17.83 -33.73
CA ALA A 487 7.61 18.30 -35.09
C ALA A 487 9.05 18.00 -35.55
N ARG A 488 10.05 18.17 -34.67
CA ARG A 488 11.46 17.84 -34.96
C ARG A 488 11.65 16.34 -35.23
N LYS A 489 11.01 15.47 -34.44
CA LYS A 489 11.04 14.01 -34.68
C LYS A 489 10.44 13.61 -36.04
N LYS A 490 9.50 14.41 -36.56
CA LYS A 490 8.91 14.25 -37.91
C LYS A 490 9.70 14.96 -39.01
N GLY A 491 10.90 15.47 -38.72
CA GLY A 491 11.77 16.15 -39.69
C GLY A 491 11.29 17.54 -40.14
N LYS A 492 10.36 18.17 -39.39
CA LYS A 492 9.88 19.52 -39.72
C LYS A 492 10.75 20.59 -39.04
N GLU A 493 11.37 21.45 -39.85
CA GLU A 493 12.16 22.60 -39.38
C GLU A 493 11.27 23.75 -38.88
N ALA A 494 11.88 24.67 -38.12
CA ALA A 494 11.23 25.84 -37.57
C ALA A 494 10.71 26.77 -38.67
N SER A 495 9.41 27.07 -38.66
CA SER A 495 8.78 27.95 -39.66
C SER A 495 8.70 29.41 -39.22
N ASN A 496 8.68 29.70 -37.92
CA ASN A 496 8.44 31.04 -37.37
C ASN A 496 9.36 31.38 -36.18
N LYS A 497 9.38 32.67 -35.80
CA LYS A 497 10.27 33.18 -34.73
C LYS A 497 10.02 32.53 -33.37
N ILE A 498 8.77 32.20 -33.03
CA ILE A 498 8.41 31.55 -31.76
C ILE A 498 8.97 30.13 -31.74
N GLU A 499 8.82 29.41 -32.84
CA GLU A 499 9.34 28.07 -33.04
C GLU A 499 10.87 27.99 -32.96
N ILE A 500 11.59 29.00 -33.46
CA ILE A 500 13.06 29.09 -33.33
C ILE A 500 13.46 29.30 -31.86
N ILE A 501 12.74 30.15 -31.14
CA ILE A 501 12.98 30.40 -29.71
C ILE A 501 12.71 29.14 -28.88
N LEU A 502 11.65 28.40 -29.19
CA LEU A 502 11.33 27.13 -28.55
C LEU A 502 12.40 26.07 -28.79
N ASP A 503 12.92 25.94 -30.01
CA ASP A 503 14.02 25.01 -30.33
C ASP A 503 15.31 25.34 -29.57
N LYS A 504 15.62 26.65 -29.47
CA LYS A 504 16.81 27.11 -28.75
C LYS A 504 16.70 26.88 -27.24
N ASN A 505 15.54 27.16 -26.65
CA ASN A 505 15.35 27.11 -25.20
C ASN A 505 14.97 25.70 -24.68
N PHE A 506 14.38 24.87 -25.54
CA PHE A 506 13.89 23.51 -25.25
C PHE A 506 14.33 22.49 -26.31
N PRO A 507 15.66 22.26 -26.44
CA PRO A 507 16.18 21.22 -27.32
C PRO A 507 15.84 19.82 -26.81
N ASP A 508 15.93 18.81 -27.67
CA ASP A 508 15.49 17.44 -27.37
C ASP A 508 16.15 16.86 -26.12
N ALA A 509 17.45 17.06 -25.92
CA ALA A 509 18.16 16.59 -24.72
C ALA A 509 17.60 17.17 -23.41
N LYS A 510 17.10 18.43 -23.44
CA LYS A 510 16.47 19.05 -22.28
C LYS A 510 15.05 18.50 -22.08
N MET A 511 14.32 18.28 -23.17
CA MET A 511 12.97 17.73 -23.12
C MET A 511 12.95 16.27 -22.66
N GLU A 512 13.92 15.45 -23.06
CA GLU A 512 14.05 14.06 -22.59
C GLU A 512 14.39 13.97 -21.10
N LYS A 513 15.13 14.95 -20.57
CA LYS A 513 15.38 15.05 -19.13
C LYS A 513 14.14 15.52 -18.34
N LEU A 514 13.33 16.39 -18.93
CA LEU A 514 12.08 16.89 -18.32
C LEU A 514 10.95 15.87 -18.40
N TYR A 515 10.87 15.10 -19.49
CA TYR A 515 9.81 14.13 -19.77
C TYR A 515 10.38 12.73 -20.10
N PRO A 516 11.05 12.06 -19.14
CA PRO A 516 11.81 10.82 -19.38
C PRO A 516 10.94 9.60 -19.76
N SER A 517 9.62 9.68 -19.57
CA SER A 517 8.69 8.58 -19.84
C SER A 517 7.80 8.81 -21.06
N MET A 518 8.00 9.91 -21.78
CA MET A 518 7.22 10.22 -22.98
C MET A 518 7.74 9.38 -24.16
N VAL A 519 6.88 8.50 -24.69
CA VAL A 519 7.16 7.69 -25.88
C VAL A 519 6.26 8.19 -27.02
N PHE A 520 6.86 8.56 -28.14
CA PHE A 520 6.13 8.94 -29.35
C PHE A 520 5.78 7.66 -30.12
N SER A 521 4.55 7.55 -30.60
CA SER A 521 4.18 6.46 -31.52
C SER A 521 4.74 6.78 -32.90
N ASP A 522 5.36 5.79 -33.55
CA ASP A 522 5.78 5.86 -34.95
C ASP A 522 4.58 6.02 -35.90
#